data_AF-A0AAX2EN53-F1
#
_entry.id   AF-A0AAX2EN53-F1
#
_cell.length_a   1.000
_cell.length_b   1.000
_cell.length_c   1.000
_cell.angle_alpha   90.00
_cell.angle_beta   90.00
_cell.angle_gamma   90.00
#
_symmetry.space_group_name_H-M   'P 1'
#
loop_
_entity.id
_entity.type
_entity.pdbx_description
1 polymer ?
#
loop_
_entity_poly.entity_id
_entity_poly.type
_entity_poly.pdbx_seq_one_letter_code
_entity_poly.pdbx_strand_id
1 'polypeptide(L)'
;MYTSGYAKRSTTFDSALTTLNHADSSRGASGLISEVVYREDQPGMTQLLLLPLLQQLGQQSRWQLWLTPQQKLSREWVQSVGLPLTKVMQVNQLSPCLTLESMIRALRTGNYSVVIGWHAEELTEDEHHRLVMAAEEGNAIGFVMRPVRHDPLAARQHSGIKIHSNLYH
;
A
#
# COMPACT_ATOMS: atom_id res chain seq x y z
N MET A 1 48.20 -9.30 41.65
CA MET A 1 48.49 -9.96 40.35
C MET A 1 47.15 -10.55 39.87
N TYR A 2 46.34 -9.80 39.11
CA TYR A 2 46.12 -9.92 37.64
C TYR A 2 45.96 -11.39 37.19
N THR A 3 44.88 -11.84 36.53
CA THR A 3 44.00 -11.24 35.49
C THR A 3 42.55 -11.78 35.59
N SER A 4 41.53 -10.93 35.50
CA SER A 4 40.73 -10.64 34.28
C SER A 4 40.11 -11.86 33.58
N GLY A 5 38.89 -12.25 34.01
CA GLY A 5 38.01 -13.16 33.30
C GLY A 5 37.06 -12.38 32.39
N TYR A 6 37.32 -12.38 31.09
CA TYR A 6 36.41 -11.81 30.08
C TYR A 6 35.25 -12.78 29.83
N ALA A 7 34.06 -12.44 30.33
CA ALA A 7 32.81 -13.05 29.88
C ALA A 7 32.41 -12.42 28.53
N LYS A 8 32.69 -13.11 27.42
CA LYS A 8 32.10 -12.79 26.11
C LYS A 8 30.64 -13.22 26.12
N ARG A 9 29.74 -12.26 26.30
CA ARG A 9 28.33 -12.38 25.91
C ARG A 9 28.25 -12.17 24.40
N SER A 10 28.40 -13.25 23.65
CA SER A 10 28.12 -13.23 22.21
C SER A 10 26.60 -13.21 22.02
N THR A 11 26.13 -12.08 21.51
CA THR A 11 24.78 -11.83 21.00
C THR A 11 24.46 -12.80 19.87
N THR A 12 23.56 -13.74 20.10
CA THR A 12 22.86 -14.50 19.04
C THR A 12 21.88 -13.55 18.33
N PHE A 13 22.37 -12.78 17.37
CA PHE A 13 21.54 -11.99 16.45
C PHE A 13 21.89 -12.19 14.97
N ASP A 14 22.80 -13.11 14.63
CA ASP A 14 23.32 -13.24 13.25
C ASP A 14 22.85 -14.48 12.46
N SER A 15 21.90 -15.28 12.97
CA SER A 15 21.48 -16.52 12.28
C SER A 15 20.21 -16.43 11.45
N ALA A 16 19.64 -15.24 11.24
CA ALA A 16 18.38 -15.09 10.49
C ALA A 16 18.54 -14.62 9.02
N LEU A 17 19.75 -14.30 8.54
CA LEU A 17 19.91 -13.63 7.23
C LEU A 17 20.56 -14.47 6.11
N THR A 18 20.91 -15.73 6.33
CA THR A 18 21.72 -16.48 5.33
C THR A 18 20.97 -17.57 4.56
N THR A 19 19.66 -17.75 4.75
CA THR A 19 18.88 -18.80 4.05
C THR A 19 17.92 -18.26 2.98
N LEU A 20 18.21 -17.10 2.38
CA LEU A 20 17.42 -16.55 1.26
C LEU A 20 18.10 -16.61 -0.10
N ASN A 21 19.27 -17.25 -0.23
CA ASN A 21 20.07 -17.20 -1.47
C ASN A 21 20.02 -18.45 -2.36
N HIS A 22 18.99 -19.29 -2.27
CA HIS A 22 18.82 -20.36 -3.27
C HIS A 22 17.38 -20.81 -3.55
N ALA A 23 16.41 -19.89 -3.53
CA ALA A 23 15.08 -20.16 -4.08
C ALA A 23 14.93 -19.43 -5.41
N ASP A 24 15.07 -20.21 -6.49
CA ASP A 24 14.37 -20.07 -7.77
C ASP A 24 13.80 -18.68 -8.12
N SER A 25 14.43 -18.03 -9.08
CA SER A 25 14.11 -16.73 -9.66
C SER A 25 12.77 -16.70 -10.46
N SER A 26 11.73 -17.37 -9.98
CA SER A 26 10.43 -17.49 -10.67
C SER A 26 9.17 -17.38 -9.79
N ARG A 27 9.25 -17.07 -8.48
CA ARG A 27 8.05 -16.71 -7.67
C ARG A 27 7.81 -15.20 -7.66
N GLY A 28 7.50 -14.65 -8.84
CA GLY A 28 7.01 -13.29 -8.98
C GLY A 28 5.58 -13.18 -8.45
N ALA A 29 5.40 -12.59 -7.26
CA ALA A 29 4.14 -12.12 -6.66
C ALA A 29 2.88 -13.01 -6.83
N SER A 30 2.75 -14.04 -5.98
CA SER A 30 1.43 -14.59 -5.61
C SER A 30 0.47 -13.43 -5.39
N GLY A 31 -0.63 -13.39 -6.13
CA GLY A 31 -1.55 -12.25 -6.11
C GLY A 31 -1.94 -11.82 -4.70
N LEU A 32 -2.03 -10.51 -4.47
CA LEU A 32 -2.25 -9.93 -3.15
C LEU A 32 -3.29 -8.82 -3.22
N ILE A 33 -4.16 -8.76 -2.21
CA ILE A 33 -5.04 -7.62 -1.96
C ILE A 33 -4.61 -6.94 -0.67
N SER A 34 -4.45 -5.62 -0.71
CA SER A 34 -4.14 -4.79 0.45
C SER A 34 -5.11 -3.62 0.53
N GLU A 35 -5.72 -3.45 1.69
CA GLU A 35 -6.46 -2.22 2.01
C GLU A 35 -5.48 -1.15 2.49
N VAL A 36 -5.71 0.07 2.03
CA VAL A 36 -4.92 1.24 2.40
C VAL A 36 -5.86 2.31 2.94
N VAL A 37 -5.79 2.48 4.25
CA VAL A 37 -6.62 3.43 4.98
C VAL A 37 -5.93 4.78 5.03
N TYR A 38 -6.57 5.82 4.52
CA TYR A 38 -5.99 7.15 4.41
C TYR A 38 -6.90 8.24 4.97
N ARG A 39 -6.31 9.34 5.46
CA ARG A 39 -7.09 10.52 5.87
C ARG A 39 -7.26 11.44 4.67
N GLU A 40 -8.49 11.90 4.41
CA GLU A 40 -8.80 12.76 3.26
C GLU A 40 -8.17 14.15 3.35
N ASP A 41 -7.82 14.60 4.56
CA ASP A 41 -7.10 15.87 4.79
C ASP A 41 -5.59 15.77 4.50
N GLN A 42 -5.04 14.55 4.38
CA GLN A 42 -3.63 14.31 4.09
C GLN A 42 -3.44 13.20 3.04
N PRO A 43 -3.96 13.36 1.80
CA PRO A 43 -3.89 12.32 0.78
C PRO A 43 -2.44 12.04 0.31
N GLY A 44 -1.56 13.05 0.38
CA GLY A 44 -0.18 12.93 -0.10
C GLY A 44 0.67 11.92 0.65
N MET A 45 0.40 11.68 1.94
CA MET A 45 1.20 10.75 2.78
C MET A 45 1.06 9.30 2.30
N THR A 46 -0.17 8.90 2.00
CA THR A 46 -0.49 7.54 1.53
C THR A 46 0.15 7.27 0.18
N GLN A 47 0.17 8.28 -0.68
CA GLN A 47 0.77 8.17 -1.99
C GLN A 47 2.28 7.93 -1.87
N LEU A 48 2.97 8.65 -0.98
CA LEU A 48 4.41 8.48 -0.74
C LEU A 48 4.79 7.07 -0.24
N LEU A 49 3.96 6.46 0.60
CA LEU A 49 4.22 5.10 1.11
C LEU A 49 4.18 4.04 0.02
N LEU A 50 3.30 4.21 -0.97
CA LEU A 50 3.15 3.25 -2.07
C LEU A 50 4.16 3.48 -3.20
N LEU A 51 4.78 4.67 -3.29
CA LEU A 51 5.66 5.03 -4.42
C LEU A 51 6.78 4.03 -4.69
N PRO A 52 7.58 3.56 -3.71
CA PRO A 52 8.69 2.65 -3.99
C PRO A 52 8.19 1.34 -4.60
N LEU A 53 7.04 0.84 -4.13
CA LEU A 53 6.42 -0.36 -4.68
C LEU A 53 5.89 -0.12 -6.09
N LEU A 54 5.20 1.00 -6.34
CA LEU A 54 4.72 1.35 -7.68
C LEU A 54 5.88 1.51 -8.67
N GLN A 55 7.00 2.09 -8.26
CA GLN A 55 8.20 2.17 -9.08
C GLN A 55 8.75 0.78 -9.43
N GLN A 56 8.82 -0.12 -8.44
CA GLN A 56 9.26 -1.51 -8.65
C GLN A 56 8.34 -2.24 -9.64
N LEU A 57 7.02 -2.13 -9.47
CA LEU A 57 6.02 -2.73 -10.36
C LEU A 57 6.02 -2.09 -11.75
N GLY A 58 6.49 -0.85 -11.88
CA GLY A 58 6.64 -0.14 -13.16
C GLY A 58 7.79 -0.66 -14.03
N GLN A 59 8.78 -1.33 -13.42
CA GLN A 59 9.85 -1.99 -14.18
C GLN A 59 9.35 -3.25 -14.90
N GLN A 60 8.20 -3.79 -14.50
CA GLN A 60 7.57 -4.93 -15.18
C GLN A 60 6.99 -4.51 -16.55
N SER A 61 6.83 -5.46 -17.46
CA SER A 61 6.17 -5.25 -18.76
C SER A 61 4.64 -5.31 -18.68
N ARG A 62 4.08 -4.74 -17.61
CA ARG A 62 2.66 -4.79 -17.28
C ARG A 62 2.15 -3.41 -16.90
N TRP A 63 0.86 -3.18 -17.10
CA TRP A 63 0.22 -1.89 -16.85
C TRP A 63 -0.02 -1.66 -15.36
N GLN A 64 -0.07 -0.40 -14.95
CA GLN A 64 -0.59 0.00 -13.65
C GLN A 64 -1.91 0.71 -13.87
N LEU A 65 -2.96 0.30 -13.16
CA LEU A 65 -4.32 0.80 -13.34
C LEU A 65 -4.78 1.61 -12.13
N TRP A 66 -5.27 2.82 -12.38
CA TRP A 66 -5.94 3.67 -11.40
C TRP A 66 -7.43 3.81 -11.73
N LEU A 67 -8.28 3.37 -10.80
CA LEU A 67 -9.72 3.52 -10.84
C LEU A 67 -10.13 4.64 -9.86
N THR A 68 -10.14 5.87 -10.38
CA THR A 68 -10.30 7.08 -9.56
C THR A 68 -11.71 7.67 -9.71
N PRO A 69 -12.42 7.96 -8.60
CA PRO A 69 -13.79 8.47 -8.65
C PRO A 69 -13.86 9.93 -9.11
N GLN A 70 -12.85 10.77 -8.80
CA GLN A 70 -12.93 12.21 -9.07
C GLN A 70 -11.63 12.85 -9.60
N GLN A 71 -10.45 12.41 -9.16
CA GLN A 71 -9.19 13.07 -9.50
C GLN A 71 -8.50 12.46 -10.72
N LYS A 72 -8.12 13.30 -11.68
CA LYS A 72 -7.21 12.93 -12.76
C LYS A 72 -5.79 12.79 -12.24
N LEU A 73 -5.10 11.74 -12.68
CA LEU A 73 -3.71 11.51 -12.37
C LEU A 73 -2.86 12.50 -13.17
N SER A 74 -2.16 13.39 -12.47
CA SER A 74 -1.29 14.37 -13.13
C SER A 74 -0.14 13.65 -13.83
N ARG A 75 0.03 13.91 -15.12
CA ARG A 75 1.16 13.36 -15.91
C ARG A 75 2.50 13.86 -15.38
N GLU A 76 2.58 15.11 -14.97
CA GLU A 76 3.78 15.73 -14.38
C GLU A 76 4.13 15.03 -13.06
N TRP A 77 3.13 14.73 -12.24
CA TRP A 77 3.34 13.97 -11.01
C TRP A 77 3.87 12.57 -11.29
N VAL A 78 3.25 11.83 -12.22
CA VAL A 78 3.70 10.48 -12.63
C VAL A 78 5.17 10.51 -13.08
N GLN A 79 5.56 11.52 -13.86
CA GLN A 79 6.96 11.71 -14.28
C GLN A 79 7.88 12.03 -13.10
N SER A 80 7.49 12.96 -12.23
CA SER A 80 8.33 13.41 -11.11
C SER A 80 8.58 12.31 -10.08
N VAL A 81 7.64 11.38 -9.92
CA VAL A 81 7.80 10.21 -9.06
C VAL A 81 8.43 9.00 -9.76
N GLY A 82 8.90 9.15 -11.01
CA GLY A 82 9.63 8.09 -11.72
C GLY A 82 8.78 6.91 -12.19
N LEU A 83 7.46 7.09 -12.36
CA LEU A 83 6.59 6.06 -12.91
C LEU A 83 6.60 6.09 -14.45
N PRO A 84 6.55 4.92 -15.12
CA PRO A 84 6.57 4.85 -16.58
C PRO A 84 5.25 5.34 -17.17
N LEU A 85 5.21 6.58 -17.66
CA LEU A 85 4.03 7.18 -18.31
C LEU A 85 3.35 6.30 -19.36
N THR A 86 4.12 5.50 -20.09
CA THR A 86 3.63 4.62 -21.17
C THR A 86 2.91 3.37 -20.66
N LYS A 87 3.00 3.05 -19.37
CA LYS A 87 2.40 1.87 -18.73
C LYS A 87 1.44 2.24 -17.60
N VAL A 88 1.00 3.49 -17.57
CA VAL A 88 0.04 4.01 -16.59
C VAL A 88 -1.30 4.20 -17.29
N MET A 89 -2.34 3.55 -16.77
CA MET A 89 -3.71 3.67 -17.27
C MET A 89 -4.61 4.20 -16.17
N GLN A 90 -5.51 5.13 -16.54
CA GLN A 90 -6.47 5.69 -15.61
C GLN A 90 -7.89 5.60 -16.18
N VAL A 91 -8.81 5.15 -15.34
CA VAL A 91 -10.26 5.27 -15.56
C VAL A 91 -10.78 6.34 -14.61
N ASN A 92 -11.26 7.43 -15.18
CA ASN A 92 -11.82 8.57 -14.45
C ASN A 92 -13.33 8.42 -14.27
N GLN A 93 -13.87 9.04 -13.22
CA GLN A 93 -15.32 9.15 -12.99
C GLN A 93 -16.04 7.80 -12.93
N LEU A 94 -15.33 6.76 -12.47
CA LEU A 94 -15.92 5.45 -12.29
C LEU A 94 -16.93 5.51 -11.14
N SER A 95 -18.15 5.04 -11.41
CA SER A 95 -19.18 4.95 -10.38
C SER A 95 -18.71 4.04 -9.24
N PRO A 96 -18.90 4.42 -7.96
CA PRO A 96 -18.43 3.62 -6.82
C PRO A 96 -18.94 2.17 -6.83
N CYS A 97 -20.16 1.95 -7.33
CA CYS A 97 -20.76 0.62 -7.50
C CYS A 97 -20.04 -0.26 -8.55
N LEU A 98 -19.27 0.33 -9.46
CA LEU A 98 -18.54 -0.38 -10.51
C LEU A 98 -17.06 -0.58 -10.17
N THR A 99 -16.53 0.11 -9.15
CA THR A 99 -15.11 0.04 -8.80
C THR A 99 -14.68 -1.38 -8.51
N LEU A 100 -15.39 -2.08 -7.62
CA LEU A 100 -15.00 -3.43 -7.20
C LEU A 100 -15.03 -4.43 -8.37
N GLU A 101 -16.12 -4.45 -9.14
CA GLU A 101 -16.25 -5.34 -10.30
C GLU A 101 -15.20 -5.02 -11.38
N SER A 102 -14.86 -3.75 -11.54
CA SER A 102 -13.81 -3.31 -12.45
C SER A 102 -12.42 -3.75 -11.97
N MET A 103 -12.15 -3.69 -10.66
CA MET A 103 -10.92 -4.23 -10.07
C MET A 103 -10.80 -5.74 -10.32
N ILE A 104 -11.84 -6.50 -9.98
CA ILE A 104 -11.88 -7.96 -10.17
C ILE A 104 -11.57 -8.31 -11.63
N ARG A 105 -12.26 -7.68 -12.58
CA ARG A 105 -12.02 -7.94 -14.01
C ARG A 105 -10.62 -7.57 -14.46
N ALA A 106 -10.12 -6.41 -14.04
CA ALA A 106 -8.78 -5.95 -14.40
C ALA A 106 -7.71 -6.90 -13.88
N LEU A 107 -7.78 -7.27 -12.60
CA LEU A 107 -6.85 -8.20 -11.96
C LEU A 107 -6.78 -9.52 -12.76
N ARG A 108 -7.93 -10.16 -13.03
CA ARG A 108 -8.01 -11.42 -13.78
C ARG A 108 -7.35 -11.39 -15.16
N THR A 109 -7.26 -10.23 -15.81
CA THR A 109 -6.66 -10.16 -17.16
C THR A 109 -5.18 -10.52 -17.20
N GLY A 110 -4.47 -10.43 -16.06
CA GLY A 110 -3.02 -10.60 -16.02
C GLY A 110 -2.22 -9.47 -16.68
N ASN A 111 -2.87 -8.49 -17.30
CA ASN A 111 -2.20 -7.38 -18.00
C ASN A 111 -1.66 -6.30 -17.06
N TYR A 112 -2.13 -6.28 -15.81
CA TYR A 112 -1.79 -5.24 -14.83
C TYR A 112 -0.89 -5.79 -13.73
N SER A 113 0.23 -5.13 -13.42
CA SER A 113 1.04 -5.45 -12.24
C SER A 113 0.37 -4.96 -10.96
N VAL A 114 -0.39 -3.86 -11.05
CA VAL A 114 -1.17 -3.31 -9.93
C VAL A 114 -2.49 -2.71 -10.41
N VAL A 115 -3.53 -2.88 -9.60
CA VAL A 115 -4.83 -2.22 -9.76
C VAL A 115 -5.18 -1.48 -8.47
N ILE A 116 -5.42 -0.17 -8.56
CA ILE A 116 -5.71 0.70 -7.43
C ILE A 116 -7.13 1.23 -7.58
N GLY A 117 -8.00 0.96 -6.61
CA GLY A 117 -9.37 1.44 -6.61
C GLY A 117 -9.75 2.11 -5.32
N TRP A 118 -10.53 3.20 -5.41
CA TRP A 118 -11.07 3.88 -4.25
C TRP A 118 -12.45 3.33 -3.92
N HIS A 119 -12.58 2.77 -2.72
CA HIS A 119 -13.82 2.20 -2.22
C HIS A 119 -14.02 2.65 -0.76
N ALA A 120 -15.12 3.36 -0.52
CA ALA A 120 -15.37 4.06 0.74
C ALA A 120 -16.04 3.20 1.83
N GLU A 121 -16.52 2.03 1.44
CA GLU A 121 -17.17 1.06 2.32
C GLU A 121 -16.17 -0.04 2.70
N GLU A 122 -16.47 -0.74 3.79
CA GLU A 122 -15.67 -1.92 4.16
C GLU A 122 -16.04 -3.07 3.22
N LEU A 123 -15.02 -3.81 2.80
CA LEU A 123 -15.25 -4.99 1.97
C LEU A 123 -15.93 -6.07 2.80
N THR A 124 -16.98 -6.66 2.25
CA THR A 124 -17.49 -7.92 2.78
C THR A 124 -16.48 -9.04 2.55
N GLU A 125 -16.60 -10.13 3.31
CA GLU A 125 -15.72 -11.30 3.17
C GLU A 125 -15.77 -11.88 1.75
N ASP A 126 -16.97 -11.94 1.15
CA ASP A 126 -17.17 -12.39 -0.23
C ASP A 126 -16.49 -11.48 -1.26
N GLU A 127 -16.56 -10.17 -1.08
CA GLU A 127 -15.90 -9.20 -1.96
C GLU A 127 -14.38 -9.28 -1.85
N HIS A 128 -13.86 -9.37 -0.64
CA HIS A 128 -12.44 -9.57 -0.38
C HIS A 128 -11.95 -10.89 -1.00
N HIS A 129 -12.68 -12.00 -0.80
CA HIS A 129 -12.34 -13.29 -1.37
C HIS A 129 -12.31 -13.25 -2.91
N ARG A 130 -13.32 -12.62 -3.55
CA ARG A 130 -13.34 -12.47 -5.01
C ARG A 130 -12.17 -11.66 -5.55
N LEU A 131 -11.75 -10.61 -4.83
CA LEU A 131 -10.56 -9.83 -5.18
C LEU A 131 -9.28 -10.65 -5.06
N VAL A 132 -9.11 -11.42 -3.98
CA VAL A 132 -7.93 -12.28 -3.77
C VAL A 132 -7.82 -13.31 -4.88
N MET A 133 -8.91 -14.03 -5.18
CA MET A 133 -8.92 -15.01 -6.27
C MET A 133 -8.55 -14.37 -7.62
N ALA A 134 -9.07 -13.17 -7.89
CA ALA A 134 -8.76 -12.43 -9.12
C ALA A 134 -7.30 -11.96 -9.17
N ALA A 135 -6.75 -11.53 -8.05
CA ALA A 135 -5.35 -11.12 -7.94
C ALA A 135 -4.41 -12.31 -8.14
N GLU A 136 -4.74 -13.47 -7.56
CA GLU A 136 -3.97 -14.71 -7.71
C GLU A 136 -4.00 -15.20 -9.16
N GLU A 137 -5.18 -15.26 -9.78
CA GLU A 137 -5.35 -15.61 -11.19
C GLU A 137 -4.56 -14.68 -12.12
N GLY A 138 -4.60 -13.38 -11.81
CA GLY A 138 -3.89 -12.34 -12.54
C GLY A 138 -2.42 -12.19 -12.18
N ASN A 139 -1.91 -12.86 -11.15
CA ASN A 139 -0.59 -12.60 -10.58
C ASN A 139 -0.31 -11.11 -10.32
N ALA A 140 -1.28 -10.39 -9.76
CA ALA A 140 -1.31 -8.93 -9.65
C ALA A 140 -1.53 -8.46 -8.20
N ILE A 141 -1.20 -7.21 -7.93
CA ILE A 141 -1.46 -6.57 -6.62
C ILE A 141 -2.70 -5.67 -6.74
N GLY A 142 -3.68 -5.85 -5.85
CA GLY A 142 -4.83 -4.95 -5.71
C GLY A 142 -4.68 -4.05 -4.49
N PHE A 143 -4.81 -2.74 -4.68
CA PHE A 143 -4.92 -1.77 -3.60
C PHE A 143 -6.33 -1.20 -3.51
N VAL A 144 -6.95 -1.37 -2.34
CA VAL A 144 -8.26 -0.80 -2.04
C VAL A 144 -8.06 0.41 -1.13
N MET A 145 -8.25 1.60 -1.69
CA MET A 145 -8.04 2.87 -1.01
C MET A 145 -9.31 3.26 -0.27
N ARG A 146 -9.24 3.29 1.06
CA ARG A 146 -10.38 3.57 1.93
C ARG A 146 -10.14 4.84 2.75
N PRO A 147 -10.99 5.88 2.64
CA PRO A 147 -10.90 7.05 3.50
C PRO A 147 -11.29 6.72 4.94
N VAL A 148 -10.57 7.28 5.91
CA VAL A 148 -10.98 7.31 7.32
C VAL A 148 -12.16 8.26 7.43
N ARG A 149 -13.33 7.74 7.79
CA ARG A 149 -14.48 8.58 8.15
C ARG A 149 -14.16 9.31 9.43
N HIS A 150 -14.03 10.62 9.36
CA HIS A 150 -13.85 11.45 10.54
C HIS A 150 -15.20 11.53 11.25
N ASP A 151 -15.33 10.93 12.43
CA ASP A 151 -16.43 11.26 13.32
C ASP A 151 -16.12 12.63 13.95
N PRO A 152 -16.82 13.72 13.59
CA PRO A 152 -16.60 15.03 14.19
C PRO A 152 -16.82 15.05 15.71
N LEU A 153 -17.48 14.04 16.29
CA LEU A 153 -17.69 13.91 17.74
C LEU A 153 -16.43 13.38 18.46
N ALA A 154 -15.65 12.50 17.83
CA ALA A 154 -14.44 11.92 18.43
C ALA A 154 -13.27 12.93 18.51
N ALA A 155 -13.18 13.85 17.55
CA ALA A 155 -12.10 14.84 17.49
C ALA A 155 -12.13 15.88 18.62
N ARG A 156 -13.27 16.04 19.31
CA ARG A 156 -13.36 16.92 20.50
C ARG A 156 -12.69 16.35 21.74
N GLN A 157 -12.31 15.07 21.77
CA GLN A 157 -11.76 14.42 22.97
C GLN A 157 -10.24 14.56 23.14
N HIS A 158 -9.51 15.13 22.18
CA HIS A 158 -8.04 15.26 22.24
C HIS A 158 -7.52 16.68 22.51
N SER A 159 -8.35 17.59 23.02
CA SER A 159 -7.90 18.91 23.48
C SER A 159 -7.88 18.96 25.01
N GLY A 160 -6.92 18.27 25.63
CA GLY A 160 -6.90 18.13 27.09
C GLY A 160 -5.56 17.76 27.72
N ILE A 161 -4.43 17.92 27.05
CA ILE A 161 -3.13 17.87 27.75
C ILE A 161 -2.74 19.30 28.12
N LYS A 162 -3.16 19.73 29.32
CA LYS A 162 -2.57 20.88 30.00
C LYS A 162 -1.26 20.41 30.63
N ILE A 163 -0.13 20.70 30.00
CA ILE A 163 1.17 20.50 30.61
C ILE A 163 1.36 21.63 31.62
N HIS A 164 1.23 21.32 32.91
CA HIS A 164 1.54 22.24 33.99
C HIS A 164 3.07 22.36 34.06
N SER A 165 3.61 23.47 33.59
CA SER A 165 5.04 23.78 33.76
C SER A 165 5.27 24.18 35.22
N ASN A 166 5.83 23.27 36.02
CA ASN A 166 6.32 23.60 37.35
C ASN A 166 7.71 24.24 37.22
N LEU A 167 7.71 25.54 36.95
CA LEU A 167 8.83 26.42 37.30
C LEU A 167 8.76 26.61 38.82
N TYR A 168 9.65 25.94 39.56
CA TYR A 168 10.00 26.32 40.92
C TYR A 168 11.43 26.86 40.94
N HIS A 169 11.55 27.93 41.72
CA HIS A 169 12.67 28.82 42.00
C HIS A 169 14.05 28.16 42.17
#